data_AF-A0A1U7EXI1-F1
#
_entry.id   AF-A0A1U7EXI1-F1
#
_cell.length_a   1.000
_cell.length_b   1.000
_cell.length_c   1.000
_cell.angle_alpha   90.00
_cell.angle_beta   90.00
_cell.angle_gamma   90.00
#
_symmetry.space_group_name_H-M   'P 1'
#
loop_
_entity.id
_entity.type
_entity.pdbx_description
1 polymer ?
#
loop_
_entity_poly.entity_id
_entity_poly.type
_entity_poly.pdbx_seq_one_letter_code
_entity_poly.pdbx_strand_id
1 'polypeptide(L)'
;MSEPDGARRLRGGGVGSVLGGLAVGAFALVASYPTAAGAVLGIGIAGFVAERGRSLDSRISLGFVAVGGIGLLEATGTTAVGIDPFLLASFGVTFGLIDIGLSSVLGRAKNRSNGER
;
A
#
# COMPACT_ATOMS: atom_id res chain seq x y z
N MET A 1 7.70 -20.13 14.29
CA MET A 1 7.37 -18.90 15.05
C MET A 1 6.47 -18.04 14.17
N SER A 2 5.18 -17.96 14.49
CA SER A 2 4.20 -17.21 13.69
C SER A 2 4.37 -15.71 13.96
N GLU A 3 4.71 -14.94 12.93
CA GLU A 3 4.75 -13.48 12.98
C GLU A 3 3.40 -12.96 13.52
N PRO A 4 3.37 -12.01 14.47
CA PRO A 4 2.12 -11.48 14.98
C PRO A 4 1.27 -10.96 13.82
N ASP A 5 0.03 -11.44 13.74
CA ASP A 5 -0.81 -11.27 12.54
C ASP A 5 -0.96 -9.79 12.15
N GLY A 6 -0.99 -8.89 13.14
CA GLY A 6 -0.99 -7.44 12.95
C GLY A 6 0.28 -6.86 12.32
N ALA A 7 1.49 -7.26 12.76
CA ALA A 7 2.74 -6.79 12.17
C ALA A 7 2.86 -7.25 10.72
N ARG A 8 2.56 -8.53 10.47
CA ARG A 8 2.53 -9.10 9.12
C ARG A 8 1.48 -8.42 8.23
N ARG A 9 0.38 -7.90 8.80
CA ARG A 9 -0.62 -7.10 8.08
C ARG A 9 -0.10 -5.73 7.70
N LEU A 10 0.51 -5.05 8.68
CA LEU A 10 1.08 -3.74 8.50
C LEU A 10 2.19 -3.75 7.44
N ARG A 11 3.09 -4.74 7.49
CA ARG A 11 4.14 -4.91 6.49
C ARG A 11 3.60 -5.17 5.08
N GLY A 12 2.62 -6.05 4.94
CA GLY A 12 2.01 -6.37 3.64
C GLY A 12 1.34 -5.14 3.01
N GLY A 13 0.54 -4.43 3.81
CA GLY A 13 -0.07 -3.16 3.39
C GLY A 13 0.97 -2.11 3.02
N GLY A 14 2.00 -1.94 3.85
CA GLY A 14 3.11 -1.01 3.60
C GLY A 14 3.84 -1.29 2.28
N VAL A 15 4.19 -2.54 2.00
CA VAL A 15 4.79 -2.95 0.71
C VAL A 15 3.85 -2.62 -0.45
N GLY A 16 2.57 -2.93 -0.31
CA GLY A 16 1.55 -2.56 -1.30
C GLY A 16 1.47 -1.06 -1.56
N SER A 17 1.54 -0.24 -0.51
CA SER A 17 1.51 1.23 -0.63
C SER A 17 2.75 1.79 -1.29
N VAL A 18 3.94 1.26 -0.98
CA VAL A 18 5.19 1.65 -1.67
C VAL A 18 5.09 1.33 -3.16
N LEU A 19 4.72 0.10 -3.50
CA LEU A 19 4.63 -0.33 -4.90
C LEU A 19 3.52 0.42 -5.65
N GLY A 20 2.37 0.63 -5.02
CA GLY A 20 1.28 1.44 -5.55
C GLY A 20 1.69 2.88 -5.80
N GLY A 21 2.42 3.50 -4.85
CA GLY A 21 2.95 4.86 -5.00
C GLY A 21 3.93 4.97 -6.16
N LEU A 22 4.89 4.06 -6.25
CA LEU A 22 5.83 3.98 -7.37
C LEU A 22 5.11 3.78 -8.71
N ALA A 23 4.09 2.92 -8.75
CA ALA A 23 3.32 2.65 -9.95
C ALA A 23 2.51 3.88 -10.40
N VAL A 24 1.86 4.61 -9.49
CA VAL A 24 1.16 5.87 -9.82
C VAL A 24 2.15 6.89 -10.39
N GLY A 25 3.28 7.09 -9.72
CA GLY A 25 4.31 8.03 -10.16
C GLY A 25 4.85 7.66 -11.55
N ALA A 26 5.13 6.39 -11.80
CA ALA A 26 5.62 5.92 -13.09
C ALA A 26 4.58 6.06 -14.21
N PHE A 27 3.32 5.69 -13.98
CA PHE A 27 2.26 5.83 -14.98
C PHE A 27 1.92 7.29 -15.27
N ALA A 28 2.00 8.17 -14.27
CA ALA A 28 1.78 9.61 -14.47
C ALA A 28 2.80 10.27 -15.41
N LEU A 29 3.95 9.63 -15.68
CA LEU A 29 4.93 10.13 -16.67
C LEU A 29 4.45 9.97 -18.12
N VAL A 30 3.52 9.04 -18.38
CA VAL A 30 3.10 8.65 -19.74
C VAL A 30 1.59 8.71 -19.94
N ALA A 31 0.81 8.90 -18.88
CA ALA A 31 -0.64 8.90 -18.90
C ALA A 31 -1.22 10.01 -18.01
N SER A 32 -2.50 10.32 -18.21
CA SER A 32 -3.23 11.26 -17.36
C SER A 32 -3.37 10.73 -15.92
N TYR A 33 -3.52 11.63 -14.93
CA TYR A 33 -3.67 11.25 -13.53
C TYR A 33 -4.84 10.27 -13.26
N PRO A 34 -6.06 10.49 -13.79
CA PRO A 34 -7.14 9.51 -13.65
C PRO A 34 -6.79 8.14 -14.23
N THR A 35 -6.11 8.10 -15.38
CA THR A 35 -5.68 6.86 -16.02
C THR A 35 -4.64 6.12 -15.18
N ALA A 36 -3.63 6.85 -14.69
CA ALA A 36 -2.58 6.28 -13.84
C ALA A 36 -3.17 5.70 -12.54
N ALA A 37 -4.01 6.48 -11.85
CA ALA A 37 -4.66 6.05 -10.61
C ALA A 37 -5.61 4.85 -10.86
N GLY A 38 -6.40 4.90 -11.93
CA GLY A 38 -7.31 3.82 -12.32
C GLY A 38 -6.57 2.52 -12.67
N ALA A 39 -5.42 2.61 -13.35
CA ALA A 39 -4.59 1.45 -13.66
C ALA A 39 -4.04 0.79 -12.38
N VAL A 40 -3.51 1.60 -11.46
CA VAL A 40 -3.00 1.09 -10.17
C VAL A 40 -4.12 0.47 -9.33
N LEU A 41 -5.29 1.10 -9.27
CA LEU A 41 -6.46 0.55 -8.60
C LEU A 41 -6.90 -0.77 -9.23
N GLY A 42 -6.94 -0.84 -10.57
CA GLY A 42 -7.27 -2.05 -11.32
C GLY A 42 -6.30 -3.20 -11.03
N ILE A 43 -5.00 -2.93 -10.97
CA ILE A 43 -3.97 -3.92 -10.57
C ILE A 43 -4.23 -4.43 -9.16
N GLY A 44 -4.52 -3.52 -8.21
CA GLY A 44 -4.84 -3.87 -6.84
C GLY A 44 -6.09 -4.75 -6.71
N ILE A 45 -7.17 -4.40 -7.42
CA ILE A 45 -8.41 -5.19 -7.43
C ILE A 45 -8.18 -6.55 -8.08
N ALA A 46 -7.48 -6.60 -9.22
CA ALA A 46 -7.18 -7.84 -9.91
C ALA A 46 -6.33 -8.78 -9.05
N GLY A 47 -5.30 -8.25 -8.38
CA GLY A 47 -4.50 -8.98 -7.40
C GLY A 47 -5.35 -9.51 -6.24
N PHE A 48 -6.19 -8.66 -5.65
CA PHE A 48 -7.09 -9.05 -4.57
C PHE A 48 -8.06 -10.17 -4.97
N VAL A 49 -8.64 -10.10 -6.17
CA VAL A 49 -9.55 -11.12 -6.69
C VAL A 49 -8.80 -12.41 -7.02
N ALA A 50 -7.62 -12.33 -7.61
CA ALA A 50 -6.79 -13.50 -7.94
C ALA A 50 -6.29 -14.24 -6.68
N GLU A 51 -6.08 -13.51 -5.59
CA GLU A 51 -5.65 -14.06 -4.30
C GLU A 51 -6.83 -14.52 -3.42
N ARG A 52 -8.07 -14.30 -3.86
CA ARG A 52 -9.27 -14.65 -3.09
C ARG A 52 -9.34 -16.17 -2.89
N GLY A 53 -9.00 -16.62 -1.68
CA GLY A 53 -8.97 -18.04 -1.30
C GLY A 53 -7.56 -18.62 -1.10
N ARG A 54 -6.49 -17.86 -1.38
CA ARG A 54 -5.11 -18.19 -1.00
C ARG A 54 -4.69 -17.32 0.19
N SER A 55 -4.04 -17.90 1.20
CA SER A 55 -3.66 -17.18 2.43
C SER A 55 -2.47 -16.21 2.27
N LEU A 56 -1.98 -16.05 1.05
CA LEU A 56 -0.85 -15.21 0.70
C LEU A 56 -1.33 -13.87 0.11
N ASP A 57 -0.68 -12.80 0.55
CA ASP A 57 -0.49 -11.52 -0.16
C ASP A 57 -1.68 -10.64 -0.56
N SER A 58 -2.92 -11.02 -0.20
CA SER A 58 -4.12 -10.13 -0.24
C SER A 58 -3.94 -8.77 0.45
N ARG A 59 -2.87 -8.63 1.24
CA ARG A 59 -2.46 -7.45 2.00
C ARG A 59 -1.63 -6.47 1.17
N ILE A 60 -0.85 -6.94 0.19
CA ILE A 60 -0.14 -6.09 -0.77
C ILE A 60 -1.15 -5.44 -1.73
N SER A 61 -2.10 -6.25 -2.21
CA SER A 61 -3.20 -5.80 -3.06
C SER A 61 -4.00 -4.66 -2.41
N LEU A 62 -4.18 -4.68 -1.09
CA LEU A 62 -4.82 -3.59 -0.32
C LEU A 62 -4.07 -2.25 -0.41
N GLY A 63 -2.73 -2.27 -0.40
CA GLY A 63 -1.94 -1.03 -0.54
C GLY A 63 -2.07 -0.41 -1.94
N PHE A 64 -2.10 -1.24 -2.99
CA PHE A 64 -2.41 -0.79 -4.35
C PHE A 64 -3.81 -0.20 -4.45
N VAL A 65 -4.81 -0.86 -3.86
CA VAL A 65 -6.19 -0.37 -3.84
C VAL A 65 -6.28 0.96 -3.10
N ALA A 66 -5.60 1.11 -1.96
CA ALA A 66 -5.59 2.35 -1.21
C ALA A 66 -4.98 3.50 -2.02
N VAL A 67 -3.77 3.32 -2.57
CA VAL A 67 -3.10 4.36 -3.35
C VAL A 67 -3.88 4.71 -4.62
N GLY A 68 -4.30 3.69 -5.40
CA GLY A 68 -5.06 3.91 -6.63
C GLY A 68 -6.44 4.53 -6.36
N GLY A 69 -7.11 4.12 -5.28
CA GLY A 69 -8.41 4.66 -4.87
C GLY A 69 -8.33 6.12 -4.44
N ILE A 70 -7.35 6.47 -3.60
CA ILE A 70 -7.10 7.87 -3.21
C ILE A 70 -6.77 8.71 -4.44
N GLY A 71 -5.89 8.22 -5.31
CA GLY A 71 -5.54 8.93 -6.53
C GLY A 71 -6.72 9.16 -7.45
N LEU A 72 -7.63 8.19 -7.56
CA LEU A 72 -8.82 8.34 -8.39
C LEU A 72 -9.80 9.36 -7.80
N LEU A 73 -10.01 9.35 -6.48
CA LEU A 73 -10.85 10.33 -5.78
C LEU A 73 -10.33 11.77 -5.92
N GLU A 74 -9.02 11.95 -5.78
CA GLU A 74 -8.36 13.24 -6.00
C GLU A 74 -8.46 13.67 -7.47
N ALA A 75 -8.22 12.75 -8.40
CA ALA A 75 -8.26 13.04 -9.83
C ALA A 75 -9.66 13.41 -10.33
N THR A 76 -10.73 12.90 -9.70
CA THR A 76 -12.12 13.27 -10.00
C THR A 76 -12.59 14.51 -9.23
N GLY A 77 -11.74 15.11 -8.40
CA GLY A 77 -12.05 16.33 -7.64
C GLY A 77 -13.02 16.11 -6.48
N THR A 78 -13.23 14.87 -6.04
CA THR A 78 -14.26 14.53 -5.04
C THR A 78 -13.85 14.95 -3.63
N THR A 79 -12.55 14.94 -3.34
CA THR A 79 -11.97 15.22 -2.02
C THR A 79 -11.39 16.63 -1.90
N ALA A 80 -11.16 17.32 -3.03
CA ALA A 80 -10.68 18.71 -3.12
C ALA A 80 -9.39 19.02 -2.32
N VAL A 81 -8.57 18.01 -1.98
CA VAL A 81 -7.29 18.21 -1.26
C VAL A 81 -6.22 18.74 -2.21
N GLY A 82 -6.34 18.44 -3.51
CA GLY A 82 -5.46 18.98 -4.55
C GLY A 82 -4.13 18.23 -4.60
N ILE A 83 -4.15 16.92 -4.34
CA ILE A 83 -2.94 16.10 -4.35
C ILE A 83 -2.60 15.71 -5.79
N ASP A 84 -1.48 16.22 -6.29
CA ASP A 84 -0.94 15.83 -7.59
C ASP A 84 -0.36 14.39 -7.54
N PRO A 85 -0.23 13.71 -8.69
CA PRO A 85 0.20 12.30 -8.74
C PRO A 85 1.58 12.05 -8.13
N PHE A 86 2.51 13.00 -8.20
CA PHE A 86 3.86 12.81 -7.65
C PHE A 86 3.87 13.01 -6.14
N LEU A 87 3.08 13.95 -5.63
CA LEU A 87 2.87 14.09 -4.18
C LEU A 87 2.19 12.84 -3.61
N LEU A 88 1.16 12.30 -4.27
CA LEU A 88 0.54 11.04 -3.85
C LEU A 88 1.52 9.86 -3.88
N ALA A 89 2.34 9.76 -4.94
CA ALA A 89 3.39 8.75 -5.03
C ALA A 89 4.38 8.86 -3.85
N SER A 90 4.78 10.09 -3.51
CA SER A 90 5.67 10.35 -2.38
C SER A 90 5.05 9.93 -1.03
N PHE A 91 3.75 10.18 -0.83
CA PHE A 91 3.03 9.73 0.36
C PHE A 91 2.92 8.22 0.41
N GLY A 92 2.56 7.56 -0.70
CA GLY A 92 2.48 6.10 -0.77
C GLY A 92 3.81 5.42 -0.38
N VAL A 93 4.93 5.94 -0.91
CA VAL A 93 6.26 5.46 -0.55
C VAL A 93 6.59 5.75 0.93
N THR A 94 6.37 6.98 1.38
CA THR A 94 6.74 7.40 2.75
C THR A 94 5.95 6.64 3.81
N PHE A 95 4.62 6.62 3.71
CA PHE A 95 3.78 5.89 4.66
C PHE A 95 3.99 4.38 4.55
N GLY A 96 4.20 3.85 3.34
CA GLY A 96 4.51 2.44 3.15
C GLY A 96 5.82 2.01 3.83
N LEU A 97 6.86 2.85 3.76
CA LEU A 97 8.12 2.61 4.47
C LEU A 97 7.97 2.71 6.00
N ILE A 98 7.15 3.65 6.48
CA ILE A 98 6.82 3.77 7.92
C ILE A 98 6.14 2.48 8.41
N ASP A 99 5.17 1.95 7.66
CA ASP A 99 4.45 0.72 8.02
C ASP A 99 5.39 -0.50 8.07
N ILE A 100 6.31 -0.62 7.11
CA ILE A 100 7.35 -1.67 7.09
C ILE A 100 8.28 -1.53 8.30
N GLY A 101 8.72 -0.31 8.61
CA GLY A 101 9.58 -0.01 9.76
C GLY A 101 8.88 -0.34 11.08
N LEU A 102 7.64 0.12 11.26
CA LEU A 102 6.85 -0.11 12.45
C LEU A 102 6.55 -1.60 12.66
N SER A 103 6.25 -2.34 11.58
CA SER A 103 6.12 -3.80 11.64
C SER A 103 7.40 -4.47 12.14
N SER A 104 8.57 -3.98 11.70
CA SER A 104 9.86 -4.53 12.11
C SER A 104 10.14 -4.26 13.60
N VAL A 105 9.79 -3.07 14.10
CA VAL A 105 9.91 -2.71 15.52
C VAL A 105 8.98 -3.56 16.38
N LEU A 106 7.72 -3.71 15.99
CA LEU A 106 6.73 -4.53 16.71
C LEU A 106 7.13 -6.01 16.74
N GLY A 107 7.66 -6.54 15.64
CA GLY A 107 8.19 -7.90 15.58
C GLY A 107 9.35 -8.13 16.55
N ARG A 108 10.29 -7.16 16.63
CA ARG A 108 11.44 -7.21 17.55
C ARG A 108 11.02 -7.10 19.02
N ALA A 109 10.12 -6.17 19.37
CA ALA A 109 9.64 -5.98 20.74
C ALA A 109 8.98 -7.25 21.30
N LYS A 110 8.18 -7.95 20.49
CA LYS A 110 7.53 -9.21 20.90
C LYS A 110 8.54 -10.34 21.12
N ASN A 111 9.55 -10.47 20.26
CA ASN A 111 10.57 -11.50 20.42
C ASN A 111 11.37 -11.33 21.72
N ARG A 112 11.61 -10.08 22.17
CA ARG A 112 12.22 -9.81 23.48
C ARG A 112 11.32 -10.25 24.64
N SER A 113 10.04 -9.86 24.62
CA SER A 113 9.09 -10.22 25.68
C SER A 113 8.89 -11.74 25.83
N ASN A 114 9.00 -12.51 24.74
CA ASN A 114 8.89 -13.96 24.79
C ASN A 114 10.18 -14.68 25.26
N GLY A 115 11.33 -14.01 25.28
CA GLY A 115 12.59 -14.57 25.78
C GLY A 115 12.83 -14.37 27.27
N GLU A 116 12.00 -13.55 27.94
CA GLU A 116 12.06 -13.27 29.37
C GLU A 116 11.06 -14.13 30.20
N ARG A 117 10.40 -15.11 29.55
CA ARG A 117 9.52 -16.10 30.18
C ARG A 117 10.07 -17.51 29.99
#